data_AF-A0A2K1XV08-F1
#
_entry.id   AF-A0A2K1XV08-F1
#
_cell.length_a   1.000
_cell.length_b   1.000
_cell.length_c   1.000
_cell.angle_alpha   90.00
_cell.angle_beta   90.00
_cell.angle_gamma   90.00
#
_symmetry.space_group_name_H-M   'P 1'
#
loop_
_entity.id
_entity.type
_entity.pdbx_description
1 polymer ?
#
loop_
_entity_poly.entity_id
_entity_poly.type
_entity_poly.pdbx_seq_one_letter_code
_entity_poly.pdbx_strand_id
1 'polypeptide(L)'
;MATGGLDVLDYSEFGVFVRASDAVKKGYLLYLLREKKKDQWTILWERLKEIAPQFEYRYPSQPGDAVDMVWEAVLRKKSSVQFRHHRKNRYTRSEALLKRI
;
A
#
# COMPACT_ATOMS: atom_id res chain seq x y z
N MET A 1 18.34 8.32 1.00
CA MET A 1 17.25 8.65 0.06
C MET A 1 16.19 7.57 0.19
N ALA A 2 15.20 7.77 1.05
CA ALA A 2 14.08 6.85 1.22
C ALA A 2 12.84 7.51 0.60
N THR A 3 12.56 7.18 -0.65
CA THR A 3 11.42 7.72 -1.42
C THR A 3 10.26 6.71 -1.47
N GLY A 4 10.05 5.92 -0.42
CA GLY A 4 8.94 4.96 -0.35
C GLY A 4 7.86 5.46 0.60
N GLY A 5 6.67 5.80 0.08
CA GLY A 5 5.46 5.92 0.90
C GLY A 5 4.84 4.54 1.15
N LEU A 6 3.79 4.45 1.98
CA LEU A 6 3.09 3.18 2.25
C LEU A 6 2.54 2.51 0.98
N ASP A 7 2.29 3.28 -0.08
CA ASP A 7 1.87 2.77 -1.39
C ASP A 7 3.01 2.27 -2.29
N VAL A 8 4.26 2.44 -1.86
CA VAL A 8 5.48 2.02 -2.57
C VAL A 8 6.06 0.74 -1.97
N LEU A 9 5.73 0.42 -0.72
CA LEU A 9 6.28 -0.77 -0.08
C LEU A 9 5.86 -2.04 -0.83
N ASP A 10 6.85 -2.80 -1.27
CA ASP A 10 6.61 -4.15 -1.78
C ASP A 10 6.45 -5.09 -0.59
N TYR A 11 5.19 -5.30 -0.22
CA TYR A 11 4.84 -6.18 0.89
C TYR A 11 5.32 -7.63 0.68
N SER A 12 5.57 -8.06 -0.57
CA SER A 12 6.07 -9.41 -0.84
C SER A 12 7.50 -9.64 -0.35
N GLU A 13 8.28 -8.58 -0.08
CA GLU A 13 9.66 -8.68 0.39
C GLU A 13 9.79 -9.04 1.87
N PHE A 14 8.74 -8.84 2.67
CA PHE A 14 8.76 -9.08 4.12
C PHE A 14 7.53 -9.84 4.65
N GLY A 15 6.54 -10.10 3.80
CA GLY A 15 5.32 -10.81 4.14
C GLY A 15 5.01 -11.97 3.19
N VAL A 16 4.31 -12.98 3.70
CA VAL A 16 3.76 -14.06 2.88
C VAL A 16 2.26 -13.82 2.70
N PHE A 17 1.83 -13.69 1.45
CA PHE A 17 0.43 -13.45 1.11
C PHE A 17 -0.18 -14.71 0.50
N VAL A 18 -1.34 -15.08 1.02
CA VAL A 18 -2.08 -16.26 0.57
C VAL A 18 -3.48 -15.83 0.16
N ARG A 19 -3.95 -16.32 -0.98
CA ARG A 19 -5.34 -16.09 -1.40
C ARG A 19 -6.29 -16.71 -0.37
N ALA A 20 -7.34 -15.98 -0.01
CA ALA A 20 -8.32 -16.44 0.97
C ALA A 20 -8.90 -17.83 0.62
N SER A 21 -9.16 -18.09 -0.65
CA SER A 21 -9.66 -19.39 -1.16
C SER A 21 -8.70 -20.56 -0.93
N ASP A 22 -7.39 -20.30 -0.88
CA ASP A 22 -6.37 -21.32 -0.62
C ASP A 22 -6.10 -21.47 0.88
N ALA A 23 -6.17 -20.38 1.65
CA ALA A 23 -5.99 -20.38 3.10
C ALA A 23 -7.03 -21.25 3.85
N VAL A 24 -8.25 -21.36 3.32
CA VAL A 24 -9.31 -22.20 3.91
C VAL A 24 -9.16 -23.69 3.60
N LYS A 25 -8.30 -24.06 2.65
CA LYS A 25 -8.07 -25.48 2.31
C LYS A 25 -7.34 -26.16 3.46
N LYS A 26 -7.88 -27.29 3.92
CA LYS A 26 -7.30 -28.07 5.03
C LYS A 26 -5.83 -28.39 4.75
N GLY A 27 -4.95 -28.00 5.68
CA GLY A 27 -3.52 -28.30 5.63
C GLY A 27 -2.68 -27.40 4.70
N TYR A 28 -3.29 -26.52 3.90
CA TYR A 28 -2.57 -25.70 2.92
C TYR A 28 -1.54 -24.76 3.57
N LEU A 29 -1.96 -23.99 4.60
CA LEU A 29 -1.05 -23.06 5.28
C LEU A 29 0.11 -23.76 5.97
N LEU A 30 -0.15 -24.92 6.59
CA LEU A 30 0.91 -25.69 7.26
C LEU A 30 1.93 -26.23 6.26
N TYR A 31 1.48 -26.70 5.10
CA TYR A 31 2.36 -27.14 4.02
C TYR A 31 3.23 -25.98 3.53
N LEU A 32 2.61 -24.84 3.20
CA LEU A 32 3.29 -23.64 2.72
C LEU A 32 4.38 -23.16 3.71
N LEU A 33 4.05 -23.09 5.01
CA LEU A 33 4.99 -22.61 6.03
C LEU A 33 6.15 -23.58 6.25
N ARG A 34 5.92 -24.89 6.13
CA ARG A 34 6.95 -25.93 6.31
C ARG A 34 7.86 -26.08 5.08
N GLU A 35 7.33 -25.84 3.89
CA GLU A 35 8.11 -25.88 2.64
C GLU A 35 9.16 -24.76 2.58
N LYS A 36 8.89 -23.62 3.23
CA LYS A 36 9.77 -22.46 3.17
C LYS A 36 11.07 -22.69 3.96
N LYS A 37 12.20 -22.64 3.24
CA LYS A 37 13.55 -22.81 3.80
C LYS A 37 13.88 -21.73 4.84
N LYS A 38 14.75 -22.08 5.81
CA LYS A 38 15.22 -21.16 6.86
C LYS A 38 15.81 -19.86 6.29
N ASP A 39 16.63 -19.96 5.25
CA ASP A 39 17.28 -18.78 4.63
C ASP A 39 16.24 -17.80 4.08
N GLN A 40 15.15 -18.33 3.51
CA GLN A 40 14.04 -17.53 3.02
C GLN A 40 13.26 -16.86 4.15
N TRP A 41 13.22 -17.44 5.35
CA TRP A 41 12.66 -16.79 6.52
C TRP A 41 13.57 -15.68 7.05
N THR A 42 14.89 -15.90 7.04
CA THR A 42 15.88 -14.90 7.45
C THR A 42 15.80 -13.65 6.58
N ILE A 43 15.69 -13.80 5.25
CA ILE A 43 15.56 -12.67 4.33
C ILE A 43 14.31 -11.84 4.63
N LEU A 44 13.14 -12.49 4.79
CA LEU A 44 11.90 -11.78 5.15
C LEU A 44 12.04 -11.04 6.48
N TRP A 45 12.70 -11.66 7.46
CA TRP A 45 12.90 -11.08 8.79
C TRP A 45 13.83 -9.87 8.78
N GLU A 46 14.91 -9.91 8.00
CA GLU A 46 15.81 -8.77 7.82
C GLU A 46 15.09 -7.61 7.15
N ARG A 47 14.33 -7.86 6.08
CA ARG A 47 13.49 -6.84 5.44
C ARG A 47 12.45 -6.26 6.38
N LEU A 48 11.80 -7.10 7.19
CA LEU A 48 10.82 -6.63 8.17
C LEU A 48 11.44 -5.67 9.19
N LYS A 49 12.67 -5.93 9.65
CA LYS A 49 13.38 -5.03 10.58
C LYS A 49 13.67 -3.66 9.97
N GLU A 50 14.04 -3.62 8.70
CA GLU A 50 14.30 -2.36 7.98
C GLU A 50 13.04 -1.50 7.88
N ILE A 51 11.88 -2.13 7.70
CA ILE A 51 10.60 -1.46 7.45
C ILE A 51 9.82 -1.21 8.76
N ALA A 52 10.07 -1.97 9.84
CA ALA A 52 9.35 -1.83 11.11
C ALA A 52 9.20 -0.38 11.62
N PRO A 53 10.22 0.50 11.56
CA PRO A 53 10.09 1.89 12.01
C PRO A 53 9.03 2.69 11.25
N GLN A 54 8.75 2.33 10.00
CA GLN A 54 7.76 2.97 9.13
C GLN A 54 6.32 2.69 9.58
N PHE A 55 6.11 1.72 10.45
CA PHE A 55 4.80 1.39 11.02
C PHE A 55 4.58 2.05 12.38
N GLU A 56 5.56 2.79 12.91
CA GLU A 56 5.43 3.47 14.19
C GLU A 56 4.82 4.86 14.04
N TYR A 57 3.76 5.11 14.82
CA TYR A 57 3.15 6.42 14.94
C TYR A 57 3.85 7.20 16.06
N ARG A 58 4.60 8.24 15.69
CA ARG A 58 5.37 9.07 16.64
C ARG A 58 4.95 10.53 16.55
N TYR A 59 5.20 11.28 17.64
CA TYR A 59 5.09 12.74 17.67
C TYR A 59 6.27 13.34 18.46
N PRO A 60 6.99 14.34 17.93
CA PRO A 60 6.88 14.89 16.57
C PRO A 60 7.26 13.84 15.52
N SER A 61 6.67 13.95 14.33
CA SER A 61 6.92 13.01 13.24
C SER A 61 8.36 13.14 12.73
N GLN A 62 8.94 12.00 12.35
CA GLN A 62 10.27 11.87 11.77
C GLN A 62 10.19 11.39 10.33
N PRO A 63 11.15 11.76 9.47
CA PRO A 63 11.21 11.27 8.11
C PRO A 63 11.17 9.75 8.05
N GLY A 64 10.24 9.20 7.26
CA GLY A 64 10.05 7.76 7.12
C GLY A 64 9.33 7.08 8.29
N ASP A 65 8.69 7.81 9.19
CA ASP A 65 7.72 7.23 10.11
C ASP A 65 6.34 7.04 9.46
N ALA A 66 5.41 6.41 10.18
CA ALA A 66 4.08 6.14 9.63
C ALA A 66 3.31 7.42 9.26
N VAL A 67 3.52 8.51 10.02
CA VAL A 67 2.80 9.79 9.82
C VAL A 67 3.33 10.51 8.59
N ASP A 68 4.64 10.61 8.45
CA ASP A 68 5.34 11.19 7.30
C ASP A 68 4.95 10.44 6.01
N MET A 69 4.98 9.10 6.04
CA MET A 69 4.63 8.27 4.89
C MET A 69 3.16 8.40 4.46
N VAL A 70 2.25 8.58 5.41
CA VAL A 70 0.84 8.86 5.10
C VAL A 70 0.69 10.22 4.43
N TRP A 71 1.36 11.26 4.94
CA TRP A 71 1.30 12.59 4.34
C TRP A 71 1.91 12.62 2.94
N GLU A 72 3.05 11.97 2.72
CA GLU A 72 3.65 11.79 1.39
C GLU A 72 2.67 11.10 0.42
N ALA A 73 2.02 10.02 0.85
CA ALA A 73 1.03 9.32 0.02
C ALA A 73 -0.20 10.19 -0.32
N VAL A 74 -0.67 10.98 0.64
CA VAL A 74 -1.77 11.94 0.44
C VAL A 74 -1.36 13.02 -0.56
N LEU A 75 -0.16 13.59 -0.42
CA LEU A 75 0.38 14.62 -1.32
C LEU A 75 0.48 14.10 -2.76
N ARG A 76 0.99 12.89 -2.96
CA ARG A 76 1.08 12.23 -4.28
C ARG A 76 -0.29 12.03 -4.94
N LYS A 77 -1.32 11.69 -4.15
CA LYS A 77 -2.68 11.42 -4.67
C LYS A 77 -3.50 12.68 -4.93
N LYS A 78 -3.13 13.82 -4.33
CA LYS A 78 -3.89 15.08 -4.38
C LYS A 78 -4.18 15.55 -5.81
N SER A 79 -3.16 15.60 -6.67
CA SER A 79 -3.29 16.09 -8.06
C SER A 79 -4.24 15.21 -8.88
N SER A 80 -4.08 13.89 -8.80
CA SER A 80 -4.94 12.92 -9.49
C SER A 80 -6.40 13.02 -9.07
N VAL A 81 -6.67 13.19 -7.77
CA VAL A 81 -8.04 13.40 -7.25
C VAL A 81 -8.62 14.70 -7.79
N GLN A 82 -7.84 15.77 -7.79
CA GLN A 82 -8.26 17.08 -8.31
C GLN A 82 -8.59 17.00 -9.81
N PHE A 83 -7.73 16.37 -10.62
CA PHE A 83 -8.00 16.20 -12.06
C PHE A 83 -9.24 15.35 -12.33
N ARG A 84 -9.47 14.29 -11.54
CA ARG A 84 -10.68 13.48 -11.64
C ARG A 84 -11.93 14.30 -11.34
N HIS A 85 -11.90 15.15 -10.32
CA HIS A 85 -13.00 16.05 -9.99
C HIS A 85 -13.27 17.06 -11.14
N HIS A 86 -12.23 17.72 -11.64
CA HIS A 86 -12.36 18.64 -12.78
C HIS A 86 -12.93 17.96 -14.03
N ARG A 87 -12.51 16.73 -14.33
CA ARG A 87 -13.04 15.94 -15.44
C ARG A 87 -14.53 15.66 -15.25
N LYS A 88 -14.96 15.21 -14.06
CA LYS A 88 -16.38 15.00 -13.74
C LYS A 88 -17.22 16.27 -13.92
N ASN A 89 -16.73 17.42 -13.45
CA ASN A 89 -17.43 18.70 -13.59
C ASN A 89 -17.63 19.09 -15.06
N ARG A 90 -16.62 18.86 -15.92
CA ARG A 90 -16.74 19.12 -17.36
C ARG A 90 -17.83 18.24 -18.00
N TYR A 91 -17.87 16.94 -17.70
CA TYR A 91 -18.90 16.04 -18.22
C TYR A 91 -20.31 16.41 -17.73
N THR A 92 -20.44 16.74 -16.45
CA THR A 92 -21.72 17.14 -15.87
C THR A 92 -22.26 18.40 -16.55
N ARG A 93 -21.39 19.37 -16.83
CA ARG A 93 -21.75 20.59 -17.57
C ARG A 93 -22.17 20.31 -19.01
N SER A 94 -21.45 19.43 -19.71
CA SER A 94 -21.82 19.07 -21.09
C SER A 94 -23.15 18.32 -21.15
N GLU A 95 -23.42 17.39 -20.23
CA GLU A 95 -24.71 16.70 -20.16
C GLU A 95 -25.86 17.67 -19.85
N ALA A 96 -25.65 18.60 -18.93
CA ALA A 96 -26.65 19.62 -18.61
C ALA A 96 -26.94 20.54 -19.81
N LEU A 97 -25.95 20.83 -20.65
CA LEU A 97 -26.15 21.58 -21.90
C LEU A 97 -26.94 20.77 -22.93
N LEU A 98 -26.59 19.48 -23.13
CA LEU A 98 -27.30 18.61 -24.06
C LEU A 98 -28.77 18.40 -23.68
N LYS A 99 -29.09 18.36 -22.38
CA LYS A 99 -30.48 18.27 -21.88
C LYS A 99 -31.29 19.57 -22.05
N ARG A 100 -30.65 20.67 -22.44
CA ARG A 100 -31.28 22.00 -22.62
C ARG A 100 -31.61 22.32 -24.09
N ILE A 101 -31.19 21.48 -25.02
CA ILE A 101 -31.46 21.56 -26.46
C ILE A 101 -32.53 20.52 -26.79
#